data_AF-E0U7L6-F1
#
_entry.id   AF-E0U7L6-F1
#
_cell.length_a   1.000
_cell.length_b   1.000
_cell.length_c   1.000
_cell.angle_alpha   90.00
_cell.angle_beta   90.00
_cell.angle_gamma   90.00
#
_symmetry.space_group_name_H-M   'P 1'
#
loop_
_entity.id
_entity.type
_entity.pdbx_description
1 polymer ?
#
loop_
_entity_poly.entity_id
_entity_poly.type
_entity_poly.pdbx_seq_one_letter_code
_entity_poly.pdbx_strand_id
1 'polypeptide(L)' 'MSRTKRLQMLLSDLEYKTLNDYALLRQMSMSEILRDYIKSLSTYKNIDGTER' A
#
# COMPACT_ATOMS: atom_id res chain seq x y z
N MET A 1 -16.54 14.44 6.01
CA MET A 1 -15.17 14.40 6.56
C MET A 1 -14.72 12.97 6.68
N SER A 2 -13.95 12.45 5.73
CA SER A 2 -13.52 11.05 5.73
C SER A 2 -12.55 10.81 6.88
N ARG A 3 -12.88 9.86 7.77
CA ARG A 3 -12.05 9.50 8.93
C ARG A 3 -10.68 9.02 8.44
N THR A 4 -9.66 9.87 8.55
CA THR A 4 -8.28 9.51 8.22
C THR A 4 -7.65 8.73 9.35
N LYS A 5 -7.11 7.54 9.06
CA LYS A 5 -6.29 6.74 10.00
C LYS A 5 -4.82 6.91 9.62
N ARG A 6 -3.93 7.01 10.61
CA ARG A 6 -2.47 7.07 10.41
C ARG A 6 -1.89 5.67 10.49
N LEU A 7 -1.04 5.32 9.52
CA LEU A 7 -0.21 4.11 9.55
C LEU A 7 1.22 4.52 9.94
N GLN A 8 1.81 3.83 10.90
CA GLN A 8 3.23 3.90 11.24
C GLN A 8 3.79 2.50 11.17
N MET A 9 4.94 2.35 10.52
CA MET A 9 5.59 1.07 10.30
C MET A 9 7.08 1.23 10.58
N LEU A 10 7.66 0.27 11.31
CA LEU A 10 9.10 0.15 11.44
C LEU A 10 9.59 -0.73 10.30
N LEU A 11 10.61 -0.26 9.60
CA LEU A 11 11.25 -0.96 8.51
C LEU A 11 12.73 -1.14 8.85
N SER A 12 13.30 -2.27 8.45
CA SER A 12 14.75 -2.39 8.38
C SER A 12 15.31 -1.50 7.27
N ASP A 13 16.61 -1.20 7.32
CA ASP A 13 17.27 -0.37 6.29
C ASP A 13 17.11 -0.96 4.88
N LEU A 14 17.15 -2.30 4.78
CA LEU A 14 16.98 -3.00 3.50
C LEU A 14 15.56 -2.83 2.94
N GLU A 15 14.54 -2.98 3.79
CA GLU A 15 13.14 -2.82 3.38
C GLU A 15 12.85 -1.37 2.98
N TYR A 16 13.35 -0.40 3.77
CA TYR A 16 13.21 1.01 3.46
C TYR A 16 13.85 1.36 2.12
N LYS A 17 15.09 0.91 1.89
CA LYS A 17 15.80 1.14 0.62
C LYS A 17 15.05 0.52 -0.55
N THR A 18 14.62 -0.72 -0.41
CA THR A 18 13.87 -1.43 -1.46
C THR A 18 12.58 -0.69 -1.81
N LEU A 19 11.83 -0.23 -0.80
CA LEU A 19 10.61 0.53 -1.00
C LEU A 19 10.88 1.91 -1.62
N ASN A 20 11.97 2.57 -1.22
CA ASN A 20 12.39 3.85 -1.78
C ASN A 20 12.78 3.73 -3.26
N ASP A 21 13.58 2.75 -3.61
CA ASP A 21 14.05 2.54 -4.97
C ASP A 21 12.85 2.22 -5.88
N TYR A 22 11.92 1.40 -5.40
CA TYR A 22 10.68 1.12 -6.11
C TYR A 22 9.77 2.36 -6.27
N ALA A 23 9.70 3.21 -5.24
CA ALA A 23 9.02 4.50 -5.27
C ALA A 23 9.59 5.44 -6.33
N LEU A 24 10.91 5.55 -6.40
CA LEU A 24 11.62 6.34 -7.39
C LEU A 24 11.37 5.83 -8.81
N LEU A 25 11.45 4.51 -9.03
CA LEU A 25 11.19 3.90 -10.34
C LEU A 25 9.78 4.20 -10.86
N ARG A 26 8.79 4.24 -9.98
CA ARG A 26 7.39 4.55 -10.33
C ARG A 26 7.05 6.04 -10.29
N GLN A 27 7.99 6.90 -9.89
CA GLN A 27 7.77 8.34 -9.68
C GLN A 27 6.58 8.61 -8.74
N MET A 28 6.46 7.79 -7.69
CA MET A 28 5.38 7.86 -6.70
C MET A 28 5.96 7.95 -5.29
N SER A 29 5.20 8.49 -4.35
CA SER A 29 5.59 8.42 -2.94
C SER A 29 5.41 7.01 -2.38
N MET A 30 6.21 6.63 -1.38
CA MET A 30 6.04 5.35 -0.66
C MET A 30 4.61 5.19 -0.12
N SER A 31 4.00 6.29 0.33
CA SER A 31 2.62 6.29 0.83
C SER A 31 1.60 5.96 -0.26
N GLU A 32 1.82 6.41 -1.49
CA GLU A 32 0.95 6.07 -2.62
C GLU A 32 1.09 4.61 -3.00
N ILE A 33 2.30 4.06 -2.98
CA ILE A 33 2.54 2.64 -3.26
C ILE A 33 1.84 1.75 -2.24
N LEU A 34 1.95 2.09 -0.95
CA LEU A 34 1.24 1.36 0.10
C LEU A 34 -0.28 1.46 -0.08
N ARG A 35 -0.79 2.65 -0.44
CA ARG A 35 -2.23 2.83 -0.72
C ARG A 35 -2.68 2.04 -1.94
N ASP A 36 -1.88 2.00 -3.00
CA ASP A 36 -2.20 1.27 -4.23
C ASP A 36 -2.27 -0.23 -3.97
N TYR A 37 -1.31 -0.75 -3.20
CA TYR A 37 -1.36 -2.13 -2.73
C TYR A 37 -2.61 -2.42 -1.86
N ILE A 38 -2.96 -1.52 -0.93
CA ILE A 38 -4.20 -1.69 -0.15
C ILE A 38 -5.45 -1.72 -1.04
N LYS A 39 -5.47 -0.93 -2.13
CA LYS A 39 -6.57 -0.97 -3.12
C LYS A 39 -6.60 -2.30 -3.88
N SER A 40 -5.44 -2.84 -4.26
CA SER A 40 -5.39 -4.15 -4.92
C SER A 40 -5.89 -5.27 -4.01
N LEU A 41 -5.61 -5.21 -2.69
CA LEU A 41 -6.17 -6.14 -1.70
C LEU A 41 -7.70 -6.02 -1.58
N SER A 42 -8.23 -4.81 -1.64
CA SER A 42 -9.68 -4.58 -1.62
C SER A 42 -10.36 -5.18 -2.84
N THR A 43 -9.67 -5.13 -3.99
CA THR A 43 -10.12 -5.78 -5.23
C THR A 43 -10.17 -7.29 -5.06
N TYR A 44 -9.14 -7.90 -4.44
CA TYR A 44 -9.10 -9.34 -4.14
C TYR A 44 -10.26 -9.82 -3.26
N LYS A 45 -10.64 -9.05 -2.23
CA LYS A 45 -11.75 -9.42 -1.34
C LYS A 45 -13.11 -9.45 -2.05
N ASN A 46 -13.31 -8.61 -3.07
CA ASN A 46 -14.55 -8.62 -3.86
C ASN A 46 -14.64 -9.81 -4.83
N ILE A 47 -13.55 -10.53 -5.08
CA ILE A 47 -13.53 -11.71 -5.96
C ILE A 47 -13.80 -13.00 -5.18
N ASP A 48 -13.46 -13.02 -3.88
CA ASP A 48 -13.67 -14.17 -2.98
C ASP A 48 -15.07 -14.16 -2.31
N GLY A 49 -15.78 -13.03 -2.40
CA GLY A 49 -17.16 -12.87 -1.93
C GLY A 49 -18.19 -13.47 -2.90
N THR A 50 -18.32 -14.79 -2.90
CA THR A 50 -19.56 -15.45 -3.33
C THR A 50 -20.64 -15.15 -2.27
N GLU A 51 -21.25 -13.96 -2.35
CA GLU A 51 -22.57 -13.72 -1.76
C GLU A 51 -23.63 -14.09 -2.81
N ARG A 52 -24.14 -15.32 -2.68
CA ARG A 52 -25.45 -15.73 -3.19
C ARG A 52 -26.28 -16.23 -2.02
#